data_AF-A0A6G3XZH2-F1
#
_entry.id   AF-A0A6G3XZH2-F1
#
_cell.length_a   1.000
_cell.length_b   1.000
_cell.length_c   1.000
_cell.angle_alpha   90.00
_cell.angle_beta   90.00
_cell.angle_gamma   90.00
#
_symmetry.space_group_name_H-M   'P 1'
#
loop_
_entity.id
_entity.type
_entity.pdbx_description
1 polymer ?
#
loop_
_entity_poly.entity_id
_entity_poly.type
_entity_poly.pdbx_seq_one_letter_code
_entity_poly.pdbx_strand_id
1 'polypeptide(L)'
;MHSRTAVLTSTAIVFAGALVACGTDTEQGTAERSPTASSAPAQSPDCGSDSTLSQSEWIEQCATATATPSAEQPSTKLPNTELAVGDTFAYKDGVKVKIDSIRKITRFGEYDSGPDAGQIPFRVTFTITNGTDKPYDLDGLSPTAEGGTTGGQTSSLYVSIDSKEMNGRLAPGRAGTFTEEYSIARSDAASIVFSMSRSDKAWLQQNSAWLGVDPHWTGAIK
;
A
#
# COMPACT_ATOMS: atom_id res chain seq x y z
N MET A 1 -17.86 60.47 -42.45
CA MET A 1 -19.25 60.08 -42.80
C MET A 1 -19.27 58.59 -43.11
N HIS A 2 -20.19 57.85 -42.48
CA HIS A 2 -20.54 56.44 -42.66
C HIS A 2 -19.70 55.39 -41.89
N SER A 3 -20.07 55.26 -40.62
CA SER A 3 -19.99 54.06 -39.80
C SER A 3 -20.64 52.85 -40.48
N ARG A 4 -20.09 51.65 -40.29
CA ARG A 4 -20.84 50.39 -40.36
C ARG A 4 -20.43 49.46 -39.23
N THR A 5 -21.33 49.38 -38.26
CA THR A 5 -21.43 48.46 -37.14
C THR A 5 -21.69 47.04 -37.66
N ALA A 6 -21.04 46.03 -37.10
CA ALA A 6 -21.42 44.63 -37.23
C ALA A 6 -21.77 44.08 -35.84
N VAL A 7 -22.98 43.54 -35.73
CA VAL A 7 -23.57 42.89 -34.55
C VAL A 7 -23.91 41.46 -34.94
N LEU A 8 -24.07 40.59 -33.93
CA LEU A 8 -24.65 39.21 -33.91
C LEU A 8 -23.56 38.11 -33.89
N THR A 9 -23.60 37.07 -33.05
CA THR A 9 -24.64 36.54 -32.15
C THR A 9 -23.98 35.52 -31.21
N SER A 10 -24.24 35.58 -29.90
CA SER A 10 -23.77 34.59 -28.93
C SER A 10 -24.81 33.50 -28.73
N THR A 11 -24.51 32.26 -29.13
CA THR A 11 -25.34 31.09 -28.83
C THR A 11 -24.84 30.44 -27.55
N ALA A 12 -25.63 30.54 -26.47
CA ALA A 12 -25.39 29.82 -25.23
C ALA A 12 -25.93 28.38 -25.37
N ILE A 13 -25.03 27.39 -25.33
CA ILE A 13 -25.39 25.97 -25.26
C ILE A 13 -25.45 25.58 -23.78
N VAL A 14 -26.65 25.29 -23.29
CA VAL A 14 -26.90 24.68 -21.98
C VAL A 14 -26.56 23.19 -22.10
N PHE A 15 -25.39 22.79 -21.60
CA PHE A 15 -25.05 21.38 -21.43
C PHE A 15 -25.59 20.88 -20.08
N ALA A 16 -26.76 20.25 -20.11
CA ALA A 16 -27.22 19.37 -19.05
C ALA A 16 -26.55 18.00 -19.24
N GLY A 17 -25.39 17.80 -18.63
CA GLY A 17 -24.65 16.54 -18.62
C GLY A 17 -24.98 15.72 -17.37
N ALA A 18 -25.46 14.51 -17.57
CA ALA A 18 -25.76 13.52 -16.56
C ALA A 18 -24.58 13.26 -15.61
N LEU A 19 -24.88 13.11 -14.31
CA LEU A 19 -23.97 12.53 -13.31
C LEU A 19 -23.72 11.06 -13.68
N VAL A 20 -22.74 10.82 -14.55
CA VAL A 20 -22.14 9.50 -14.74
C VAL A 20 -21.32 9.21 -13.49
N ALA A 21 -21.71 8.18 -12.76
CA ALA A 21 -20.92 7.61 -11.68
C ALA A 21 -19.50 7.33 -12.18
N CYS A 22 -18.55 8.18 -11.79
CA CYS A 22 -17.13 7.99 -12.04
C CYS A 22 -16.63 6.91 -11.10
N GLY A 23 -16.42 5.71 -11.62
CA GLY A 23 -15.90 4.57 -10.88
C GLY A 23 -15.40 3.49 -11.83
N THR A 24 -14.67 3.89 -12.89
CA THR A 24 -13.86 2.94 -13.64
C THR A 24 -12.48 2.95 -13.02
N ASP A 25 -12.33 2.25 -11.90
CA ASP A 25 -11.04 1.89 -11.33
C ASP A 25 -10.27 1.11 -12.40
N THR A 26 -9.42 1.81 -13.15
CA THR A 26 -8.46 1.14 -14.01
C THR A 26 -7.36 0.65 -13.08
N GLU A 27 -7.61 -0.48 -12.41
CA GLU A 27 -6.70 -1.05 -11.42
C GLU A 27 -5.33 -1.27 -12.06
N GLN A 28 -4.28 -0.60 -11.58
CA GLN A 28 -2.92 -0.70 -12.10
C GLN A 28 -2.18 -1.99 -11.71
N GLY A 29 -2.74 -2.71 -10.74
CA GLY A 29 -2.16 -3.90 -10.13
C GLY A 29 -3.07 -4.46 -9.05
N THR A 30 -2.63 -5.55 -8.43
CA THR A 30 -3.40 -6.31 -7.45
C THR A 30 -2.61 -6.51 -6.16
N ALA A 31 -3.31 -6.52 -5.02
CA ALA A 31 -2.73 -6.90 -3.74
C ALA A 31 -2.69 -8.43 -3.59
N GLU A 32 -1.51 -8.98 -3.44
CA GLU A 32 -1.24 -10.36 -2.99
C GLU A 32 -0.99 -10.30 -1.48
N ARG A 33 -2.07 -10.43 -0.70
CA ARG A 33 -2.00 -10.32 0.76
C ARG A 33 -1.32 -11.53 1.37
N SER A 34 -0.36 -11.28 2.24
CA SER A 34 0.28 -12.33 3.02
C SER A 34 -0.77 -12.99 3.93
N PRO A 35 -0.69 -14.31 4.14
CA PRO A 35 -1.52 -15.00 5.12
C PRO A 35 -1.06 -14.62 6.54
N THR A 36 -1.33 -13.39 6.95
CA THR A 36 -1.27 -13.00 8.36
C THR A 36 -2.61 -13.42 8.94
N ALA A 37 -2.61 -14.55 9.66
CA ALA A 37 -3.74 -15.15 10.38
C ALA A 37 -5.06 -14.41 10.14
N SER A 38 -5.67 -14.67 8.96
CA SER A 38 -7.11 -14.58 8.88
C SER A 38 -7.58 -15.49 10.00
N SER A 39 -8.10 -14.91 11.08
CA SER A 39 -8.72 -15.67 12.14
C SER A 39 -9.65 -16.61 11.41
N ALA A 40 -9.29 -17.90 11.35
CA ALA A 40 -10.20 -18.90 10.85
C ALA A 40 -11.52 -18.63 11.59
N PRO A 41 -12.68 -18.59 10.90
CA PRO A 41 -13.93 -18.57 11.64
C PRO A 41 -13.80 -19.69 12.66
N ALA A 42 -13.90 -19.34 13.94
CA ALA A 42 -13.91 -20.33 15.01
C ALA A 42 -14.86 -21.42 14.54
N GLN A 43 -14.37 -22.67 14.47
CA GLN A 43 -15.20 -23.79 14.04
C GLN A 43 -16.53 -23.67 14.78
N SER A 44 -17.62 -23.46 14.04
CA SER A 44 -18.91 -23.29 14.66
C SER A 44 -19.15 -24.49 15.57
N PRO A 45 -19.45 -24.30 16.86
CA PRO A 45 -19.70 -25.41 17.76
C PRO A 45 -20.82 -26.29 17.20
N ASP A 46 -20.67 -27.62 17.29
CA ASP A 46 -21.70 -28.54 16.84
C ASP A 46 -22.90 -28.45 17.79
N CYS A 47 -23.85 -27.61 17.42
CA CYS A 47 -25.09 -27.38 18.14
C CYS A 47 -26.20 -28.34 17.69
N GLY A 48 -25.88 -29.38 16.91
CA GLY A 48 -26.81 -30.41 16.47
C GLY A 48 -27.30 -31.30 17.62
N SER A 49 -28.35 -32.09 17.36
CA SER A 49 -28.89 -33.06 18.31
C SER A 49 -27.91 -34.18 18.68
N ASP A 50 -26.87 -34.36 17.87
CA ASP A 50 -25.84 -35.40 18.03
C ASP A 50 -24.55 -34.85 18.66
N SER A 51 -24.61 -33.63 19.22
CA SER A 51 -23.47 -32.97 19.84
C SER A 51 -22.89 -33.79 20.99
N THR A 52 -21.57 -33.90 21.04
CA THR A 52 -20.84 -34.52 22.16
C THR A 52 -20.57 -33.54 23.30
N LEU A 53 -21.06 -32.29 23.22
CA LEU A 53 -20.86 -31.28 24.26
C LEU A 53 -21.66 -31.62 25.52
N SER A 54 -21.13 -31.27 26.70
CA SER A 54 -21.93 -31.32 27.93
C SER A 54 -23.04 -30.28 27.90
N GLN A 55 -24.11 -30.49 28.68
CA GLN A 55 -25.27 -29.59 28.69
C GLN A 55 -24.90 -28.13 29.01
N SER A 56 -23.92 -27.89 29.91
CA SER A 56 -23.43 -26.56 30.24
C SER A 56 -22.60 -25.93 29.11
N GLU A 57 -21.74 -26.72 28.47
CA GLU A 57 -20.93 -26.24 27.33
C GLU A 57 -21.80 -25.97 26.11
N TRP A 58 -22.83 -26.77 25.90
CA TRP A 58 -23.81 -26.57 24.83
C TRP A 58 -24.57 -25.25 25.04
N ILE A 59 -25.02 -24.94 26.27
CA ILE A 59 -25.69 -23.67 26.56
C ILE A 59 -24.75 -22.48 26.34
N GLU A 60 -23.50 -22.54 26.79
CA GLU A 60 -22.56 -21.42 26.63
C GLU A 60 -22.18 -21.16 25.16
N GLN A 61 -21.98 -22.22 24.38
CA GLN A 61 -21.50 -22.12 23.01
C GLN A 61 -22.63 -21.97 21.97
N CYS A 62 -23.83 -22.49 22.26
CA CYS A 62 -24.95 -22.51 21.31
C CYS A 62 -26.05 -21.50 21.64
N ALA A 63 -26.17 -21.00 22.87
CA ALA A 63 -27.14 -19.93 23.17
C ALA A 63 -26.78 -18.61 22.46
N THR A 64 -25.49 -18.39 22.16
CA THR A 64 -25.01 -17.26 21.35
C THR A 64 -25.12 -17.51 19.84
N ALA A 65 -25.24 -18.78 19.40
CA ALA A 65 -25.33 -19.17 17.99
C ALA A 65 -26.75 -19.02 17.39
N THR A 66 -27.77 -18.78 18.21
CA THR A 66 -29.15 -18.48 17.76
C THR A 66 -29.35 -17.00 17.37
N ALA A 67 -28.31 -16.17 17.51
CA ALA A 67 -28.21 -14.98 16.68
C ALA A 67 -27.88 -15.48 15.27
N THR A 68 -28.88 -15.48 14.38
CA THR A 68 -28.71 -15.65 12.93
C THR A 68 -27.32 -15.20 12.50
N PRO A 69 -26.52 -15.99 11.77
CA PRO A 69 -25.27 -15.50 11.23
C PRO A 69 -25.62 -14.23 10.49
N SER A 70 -25.20 -13.10 11.07
CA SER A 70 -25.40 -11.79 10.47
C SER A 70 -24.83 -11.94 9.09
N ALA A 71 -25.70 -11.80 8.08
CA ALA A 71 -25.31 -11.75 6.68
C ALA A 71 -24.01 -10.97 6.62
N GLU A 72 -22.95 -11.58 6.05
CA GLU A 72 -21.65 -10.94 5.83
C GLU A 72 -21.89 -9.45 5.64
N GLN A 73 -21.58 -8.66 6.68
CA GLN A 73 -21.41 -7.24 6.47
C GLN A 73 -20.45 -7.17 5.29
N PRO A 74 -20.73 -6.38 4.24
CA PRO A 74 -19.77 -6.23 3.17
C PRO A 74 -18.50 -5.72 3.83
N SER A 75 -17.54 -6.61 4.07
CA SER A 75 -16.20 -6.25 4.48
C SER A 75 -15.77 -5.37 3.34
N THR A 76 -15.74 -4.07 3.57
CA THR A 76 -15.36 -3.10 2.55
C THR A 76 -13.98 -3.55 2.10
N LYS A 77 -13.91 -4.19 0.93
CA LYS A 77 -12.67 -4.77 0.42
C LYS A 77 -11.70 -3.59 0.36
N LEU A 78 -10.64 -3.64 1.18
CA LEU A 78 -9.61 -2.60 1.14
C LEU A 78 -9.14 -2.42 -0.30
N PRO A 79 -8.91 -1.17 -0.75
CA PRO A 79 -8.34 -0.92 -2.06
C PRO A 79 -7.09 -1.77 -2.28
N ASN A 80 -6.84 -2.20 -3.52
CA ASN A 80 -5.65 -3.02 -3.81
C ASN A 80 -4.33 -2.27 -3.53
N THR A 81 -4.38 -0.94 -3.41
CA THR A 81 -3.25 -0.08 -3.09
C THR A 81 -3.06 0.14 -1.60
N GLU A 82 -3.96 -0.37 -0.75
CA GLU A 82 -3.82 -0.34 0.71
C GLU A 82 -3.40 -1.73 1.20
N LEU A 83 -2.12 -1.85 1.57
CA LEU A 83 -1.46 -3.10 1.92
C LEU A 83 -0.92 -3.07 3.36
N ALA A 84 -0.78 -4.23 3.98
CA ALA A 84 -0.04 -4.37 5.23
C ALA A 84 1.43 -4.71 4.95
N VAL A 85 2.35 -4.35 5.86
CA VAL A 85 3.74 -4.84 5.79
C VAL A 85 3.73 -6.38 5.75
N GLY A 86 4.44 -6.94 4.77
CA GLY A 86 4.45 -8.36 4.43
C GLY A 86 3.67 -8.67 3.15
N ASP A 87 2.68 -7.86 2.77
CA ASP A 87 1.92 -8.03 1.54
C ASP A 87 2.73 -7.63 0.30
N THR A 88 2.38 -8.21 -0.84
CA THR A 88 2.99 -7.91 -2.14
C THR A 88 1.99 -7.17 -3.03
N PHE A 89 2.42 -6.10 -3.68
CA PHE A 89 1.67 -5.47 -4.77
C PHE A 89 2.24 -5.95 -6.11
N ALA A 90 1.38 -6.49 -6.97
CA ALA A 90 1.73 -6.96 -8.30
C ALA A 90 1.20 -6.00 -9.37
N TYR A 91 2.10 -5.27 -10.03
CA TYR A 91 1.75 -4.43 -11.18
C TYR A 91 1.36 -5.31 -12.37
N LYS A 92 0.44 -4.80 -13.20
CA LYS A 92 -0.06 -5.52 -14.39
C LYS A 92 1.02 -5.92 -15.41
N ASP A 93 2.13 -5.20 -15.43
CA ASP A 93 3.24 -5.47 -16.35
C ASP A 93 4.19 -6.57 -15.84
N GLY A 94 3.99 -7.08 -14.63
CA GLY A 94 4.77 -8.17 -14.05
C GLY A 94 5.81 -7.73 -13.02
N VAL A 95 5.99 -6.43 -12.77
CA VAL A 95 6.79 -5.96 -11.63
C VAL A 95 6.02 -6.27 -10.34
N LYS A 96 6.70 -6.75 -9.31
CA LYS A 96 6.12 -6.92 -7.97
C LYS A 96 6.97 -6.23 -6.91
N VAL A 97 6.30 -5.63 -5.92
CA VAL A 97 6.94 -4.96 -4.78
C VAL A 97 6.36 -5.52 -3.50
N LYS A 98 7.23 -5.85 -2.54
CA LYS A 98 6.84 -6.34 -1.22
C LYS A 98 7.61 -5.59 -0.16
N ILE A 99 6.93 -5.11 0.87
CA ILE A 99 7.60 -4.55 2.05
C ILE A 99 7.80 -5.66 3.06
N ASP A 100 9.04 -6.11 3.24
CA ASP A 100 9.37 -7.26 4.08
C ASP A 100 9.36 -6.91 5.57
N SER A 101 9.90 -5.75 5.95
CA SER A 101 9.89 -5.31 7.34
C SER A 101 10.17 -3.82 7.52
N ILE A 102 9.73 -3.29 8.66
CA ILE A 102 10.11 -1.97 9.17
C ILE A 102 10.74 -2.20 10.54
N ARG A 103 12.02 -1.84 10.70
CA ARG A 103 12.81 -2.17 11.90
C ARG A 103 13.57 -0.98 12.43
N LYS A 104 13.67 -0.86 13.74
CA LYS A 104 14.50 0.17 14.37
C LYS A 104 15.97 -0.05 14.03
N ILE A 105 16.69 1.02 13.70
CA ILE A 105 18.14 1.00 13.54
C ILE A 105 18.79 1.21 14.91
N THR A 106 19.69 0.31 15.29
CA THR A 106 20.35 0.32 16.61
C THR A 106 21.87 0.44 16.52
N ARG A 107 22.43 0.35 15.32
CA ARG A 107 23.87 0.41 15.05
C ARG A 107 24.12 1.41 13.93
N PHE A 108 25.13 2.23 14.12
CA PHE A 108 25.59 3.23 13.16
C PHE A 108 27.11 3.10 13.02
N GLY A 109 27.60 3.19 11.80
CA GLY A 109 29.01 3.32 11.48
C GLY A 109 29.55 4.70 11.85
N GLU A 110 30.88 4.84 11.78
CA GLU A 110 31.59 6.10 12.11
C GLU A 110 31.13 7.28 11.25
N TYR A 111 30.74 7.01 9.99
CA TYR A 111 30.35 8.02 8.99
C TYR A 111 28.85 8.03 8.70
N ASP A 112 28.05 7.29 9.47
CA ASP A 112 26.60 7.25 9.27
C ASP A 112 25.93 8.51 9.85
N SER A 113 24.86 8.97 9.23
CA SER A 113 24.03 10.02 9.80
C SER A 113 23.12 9.44 10.89
N GLY A 114 23.29 9.91 12.12
CA GLY A 114 22.35 9.61 13.21
C GLY A 114 21.04 10.40 13.09
N PRO A 115 19.98 9.97 13.79
CA PRO A 115 18.73 10.73 13.87
C PRO A 115 18.90 12.02 14.68
N ASP A 116 18.08 13.03 14.39
CA ASP A 116 17.98 14.21 15.25
C ASP A 116 17.44 13.85 16.64
N ALA A 117 17.68 14.73 17.61
CA ALA A 117 17.16 14.57 18.96
C ALA A 117 15.63 14.41 18.96
N GLY A 118 15.14 13.34 19.61
CA GLY A 118 13.70 13.04 19.70
C GLY A 118 13.13 12.22 18.54
N GLN A 119 13.95 11.90 17.52
CA GLN A 119 13.53 11.02 16.42
C GLN A 119 13.87 9.55 16.68
N ILE A 120 13.14 8.66 16.01
CA ILE A 120 13.39 7.22 15.98
C ILE A 120 13.93 6.87 14.59
N PRO A 121 15.16 6.33 14.50
CA PRO A 121 15.71 5.85 13.25
C PRO A 121 15.17 4.45 12.94
N PHE A 122 14.77 4.20 11.69
CA PHE A 122 14.26 2.93 11.25
C PHE A 122 14.67 2.64 9.80
N ARG A 123 14.69 1.36 9.46
CA ARG A 123 14.96 0.82 8.14
C ARG A 123 13.74 0.13 7.61
N VAL A 124 13.38 0.43 6.38
CA VAL A 124 12.42 -0.35 5.59
C VAL A 124 13.22 -1.31 4.72
N THR A 125 12.87 -2.59 4.77
CA THR A 125 13.41 -3.62 3.88
C THR A 125 12.30 -4.05 2.93
N PHE A 126 12.60 -4.07 1.64
CA PHE A 126 11.64 -4.41 0.61
C PHE A 126 12.28 -5.21 -0.51
N THR A 127 11.45 -5.99 -1.18
CA THR A 127 11.84 -6.86 -2.29
C THR A 127 11.11 -6.44 -3.55
N ILE A 128 11.88 -6.29 -4.63
CA ILE A 128 11.37 -6.06 -5.98
C ILE A 128 11.61 -7.31 -6.80
N THR A 129 10.57 -7.79 -7.49
CA THR A 129 10.67 -8.90 -8.44
C THR A 129 10.38 -8.39 -9.85
N ASN A 130 11.30 -8.63 -10.78
CA ASN A 130 11.09 -8.36 -12.19
C ASN A 130 10.47 -9.58 -12.86
N GLY A 131 9.14 -9.60 -13.01
CA GLY A 131 8.42 -10.60 -13.79
C GLY A 131 8.27 -10.25 -15.27
N THR A 132 8.88 -9.17 -15.74
CA THR A 132 8.84 -8.76 -17.16
C THR A 132 9.82 -9.58 -18.01
N ASP A 133 9.76 -9.41 -19.33
CA ASP A 133 10.65 -10.06 -20.29
C ASP A 133 11.97 -9.30 -20.54
N LYS A 134 12.16 -8.13 -19.92
CA LYS A 134 13.31 -7.24 -20.12
C LYS A 134 13.98 -6.88 -18.80
N PRO A 135 15.27 -6.48 -18.80
CA PRO A 135 15.88 -5.88 -17.62
C PRO A 135 15.07 -4.67 -17.16
N TYR A 136 14.68 -4.66 -15.89
CA TYR A 136 13.92 -3.58 -15.27
C TYR A 136 14.87 -2.55 -14.68
N ASP A 137 14.61 -1.27 -14.98
CA ASP A 137 15.41 -0.15 -14.48
C ASP A 137 14.88 0.29 -13.11
N LEU A 138 15.68 0.11 -12.06
CA LEU A 138 15.24 0.35 -10.69
C LEU A 138 15.12 1.85 -10.38
N ASP A 139 15.82 2.71 -11.14
CA ASP A 139 15.76 4.17 -11.00
C ASP A 139 14.37 4.75 -11.33
N GLY A 140 13.50 3.95 -11.95
CA GLY A 140 12.10 4.32 -12.20
C GLY A 140 11.18 4.17 -10.98
N LEU A 141 11.68 3.61 -9.87
CA LEU A 141 10.96 3.43 -8.62
C LEU A 141 11.45 4.42 -7.58
N SER A 142 10.53 5.02 -6.84
CA SER A 142 10.81 6.02 -5.81
C SER A 142 10.12 5.63 -4.51
N PRO A 143 10.84 5.02 -3.56
CA PRO A 143 10.30 4.72 -2.24
C PRO A 143 10.19 5.98 -1.39
N THR A 144 9.12 6.08 -0.59
CA THR A 144 8.96 7.14 0.42
C THR A 144 8.33 6.57 1.69
N ALA A 145 8.49 7.26 2.81
CA ALA A 145 7.89 6.88 4.08
C ALA A 145 7.35 8.10 4.83
N GLU A 146 6.25 7.91 5.55
CA GLU A 146 5.64 8.92 6.41
C GLU A 146 4.97 8.28 7.64
N GLY A 147 4.65 9.12 8.63
CA GLY A 147 3.91 8.68 9.82
C GLY A 147 2.44 8.42 9.51
N GLY A 148 1.98 7.20 9.77
CA GLY A 148 0.59 6.78 9.57
C GLY A 148 -0.33 7.00 10.77
N THR A 149 0.18 7.56 11.89
CA THR A 149 -0.61 7.77 13.12
C THR A 149 -1.20 9.18 13.18
N THR A 150 -0.34 10.19 13.09
CA THR A 150 -0.68 11.61 13.21
C THR A 150 -0.22 12.41 11.98
N GLY A 151 0.14 11.71 10.90
CA GLY A 151 0.99 12.26 9.85
C GLY A 151 2.45 12.26 10.31
N GLY A 152 3.28 13.08 9.67
CA GLY A 152 4.67 13.30 10.03
C GLY A 152 5.62 12.95 8.89
N GLN A 153 6.50 13.89 8.56
CA GLN A 153 7.51 13.67 7.52
C GLN A 153 8.69 12.89 8.08
N THR A 154 9.18 11.94 7.30
CA THR A 154 10.45 11.28 7.58
C THR A 154 11.62 12.13 7.07
N SER A 155 12.79 11.93 7.65
CA SER A 155 14.06 12.40 7.10
C SER A 155 14.88 11.19 6.68
N SER A 156 15.44 11.21 5.48
CA SER A 156 16.34 10.14 5.04
C SER A 156 17.62 10.12 5.85
N LEU A 157 18.12 8.93 6.16
CA LEU A 157 19.40 8.71 6.82
C LEU A 157 20.36 8.02 5.84
N TYR A 158 21.63 8.40 5.90
CA TYR A 158 22.72 7.61 5.38
C TYR A 158 23.22 6.63 6.45
N VAL A 159 23.01 5.34 6.23
CA VAL A 159 23.49 4.27 7.11
C VAL A 159 24.25 3.27 6.25
N SER A 160 25.46 2.88 6.66
CA SER A 160 26.28 1.93 5.90
C SER A 160 26.06 0.49 6.37
N ILE A 161 25.80 0.30 7.66
CA ILE A 161 25.68 -1.03 8.28
C ILE A 161 24.40 -1.73 7.83
N ASP A 162 24.54 -2.89 7.20
CA ASP A 162 23.45 -3.73 6.69
C ASP A 162 22.51 -3.02 5.68
N SER A 163 22.92 -1.89 5.11
CA SER A 163 22.18 -1.19 4.05
C SER A 163 22.44 -1.81 2.69
N LYS A 164 21.44 -1.72 1.80
CA LYS A 164 21.56 -2.12 0.42
C LYS A 164 20.73 -1.21 -0.47
N GLU A 165 21.41 -0.27 -1.10
CA GLU A 165 20.84 0.70 -2.03
C GLU A 165 20.11 0.01 -3.20
N MET A 166 18.99 0.60 -3.59
CA MET A 166 18.27 0.24 -4.80
C MET A 166 18.85 1.01 -5.99
N ASN A 167 19.65 0.34 -6.83
CA ASN A 167 20.24 0.96 -8.01
C ASN A 167 20.41 -0.02 -9.18
N GLY A 168 20.54 0.53 -10.38
CA GLY A 168 20.86 -0.22 -11.59
C GLY A 168 19.68 -1.03 -12.13
N ARG A 169 19.95 -2.24 -12.64
CA ARG A 169 18.97 -3.03 -13.38
C ARG A 169 18.79 -4.43 -12.84
N LEU A 170 17.53 -4.86 -12.73
CA LEU A 170 17.16 -6.21 -12.33
C LEU A 170 16.84 -7.06 -13.56
N ALA A 171 17.56 -8.15 -13.78
CA ALA A 171 17.31 -9.03 -14.93
C ALA A 171 15.92 -9.71 -14.87
N PRO A 172 15.37 -10.15 -16.02
CA PRO A 172 14.10 -10.89 -16.09
C PRO A 172 14.06 -12.09 -15.14
N GLY A 173 12.93 -12.28 -14.46
CA GLY A 173 12.70 -13.38 -13.51
C GLY A 173 13.51 -13.31 -12.22
N ARG A 174 14.25 -12.22 -11.99
CA ARG A 174 15.06 -12.05 -10.76
C ARG A 174 14.33 -11.20 -9.73
N ALA A 175 14.68 -11.44 -8.47
CA ALA A 175 14.27 -10.61 -7.35
C ALA A 175 15.51 -9.98 -6.69
N GLY A 176 15.35 -8.78 -6.17
CA GLY A 176 16.35 -8.07 -5.36
C GLY A 176 15.70 -7.52 -4.10
N THR A 177 16.36 -7.72 -2.96
CA THR A 177 16.00 -7.10 -1.68
C THR A 177 16.88 -5.88 -1.45
N PHE A 178 16.29 -4.78 -1.01
CA PHE A 178 16.89 -3.46 -0.83
C PHE A 178 16.42 -2.84 0.48
N THR A 179 17.06 -1.73 0.86
CA THR A 179 16.75 -1.02 2.09
C THR A 179 16.67 0.48 1.85
N GLU A 180 15.83 1.14 2.64
CA GLU A 180 15.77 2.59 2.76
C GLU A 180 15.76 2.96 4.25
N GLU A 181 16.55 3.96 4.62
CA GLU A 181 16.73 4.37 6.00
C GLU A 181 16.16 5.76 6.25
N TYR A 182 15.40 5.85 7.34
CA TYR A 182 14.66 7.05 7.70
C TYR A 182 14.76 7.31 9.20
N SER A 183 14.43 8.54 9.58
CA SER A 183 14.08 8.91 10.95
C SER A 183 12.74 9.64 10.97
N ILE A 184 12.01 9.51 12.08
CA ILE A 184 10.72 10.18 12.28
C ILE A 184 10.58 10.62 13.73
N ALA A 185 9.82 11.68 13.98
CA ALA A 185 9.50 12.12 15.35
C ALA A 185 8.81 10.98 16.12
N ARG A 186 9.19 10.81 17.39
CA ARG A 186 8.63 9.75 18.25
C ARG A 186 7.10 9.80 18.37
N SER A 187 6.51 10.99 18.33
CA SER A 187 5.05 11.18 18.37
C SER A 187 4.32 10.55 17.19
N ASP A 188 5.00 10.43 16.05
CA ASP A 188 4.42 10.02 14.77
C ASP A 188 4.80 8.58 14.38
N ALA A 189 5.63 7.91 15.20
CA ALA A 189 6.31 6.67 14.87
C ALA A 189 5.51 5.38 15.15
N ALA A 190 4.28 5.48 15.67
CA ALA A 190 3.51 4.30 16.07
C ALA A 190 3.08 3.43 14.88
N SER A 191 2.87 4.05 13.72
CA SER A 191 2.61 3.38 12.45
C SER A 191 3.33 4.14 11.33
N ILE A 192 3.90 3.44 10.37
CA ILE A 192 4.56 3.99 9.20
C ILE A 192 3.79 3.58 7.96
N VAL A 193 3.56 4.53 7.07
CA VAL A 193 3.10 4.28 5.70
C VAL A 193 4.32 4.37 4.80
N PHE A 194 4.60 3.29 4.10
CA PHE A 194 5.61 3.26 3.05
C PHE A 194 4.93 3.24 1.69
N SER A 195 5.37 4.08 0.77
CA SER A 195 4.78 4.22 -0.56
C SER A 195 5.82 3.91 -1.62
N MET A 196 5.39 3.31 -2.74
CA MET A 196 6.25 3.08 -3.89
C MET A 196 5.70 3.80 -5.11
N SER A 197 6.27 4.97 -5.41
CA SER A 197 5.94 5.70 -6.62
C SER A 197 6.70 5.14 -7.82
N ARG A 198 6.07 5.23 -8.99
CA ARG A 198 6.63 4.71 -10.24
C ARG A 198 6.64 5.81 -11.31
N SER A 199 7.74 5.91 -12.07
CA SER A 199 7.96 6.99 -13.05
C SER A 199 8.68 6.54 -14.33
N ASP A 200 8.85 5.23 -14.54
CA ASP A 200 9.49 4.72 -15.74
C ASP A 200 8.62 4.92 -17.00
N LYS A 201 9.25 4.76 -18.17
CA LYS A 201 8.60 4.99 -19.46
C LYS A 201 7.39 4.08 -19.69
N ALA A 202 7.42 2.83 -19.24
CA ALA A 202 6.27 1.93 -19.43
C ALA A 202 5.08 2.40 -18.60
N TRP A 203 5.35 2.89 -17.39
CA TRP A 203 4.35 3.52 -16.54
C TRP A 203 3.78 4.81 -17.15
N LEU A 204 4.64 5.73 -17.60
CA LEU A 204 4.21 7.01 -18.17
C LEU A 204 3.46 6.88 -19.52
N GLN A 205 3.68 5.80 -20.26
CA GLN A 205 3.01 5.55 -21.54
C GLN A 205 1.60 4.94 -21.40
N GLN A 206 1.18 4.51 -20.21
CA GLN A 206 -0.16 3.95 -19.97
C GLN A 206 -1.31 4.98 -19.89
N ASN A 207 -1.20 6.10 -20.62
CA ASN A 207 -2.32 7.01 -20.98
C ASN A 207 -2.76 8.05 -19.91
N SER A 208 -1.94 9.09 -19.74
CA SER A 208 -2.25 10.54 -19.74
C SER A 208 -3.50 11.18 -19.08
N ALA A 209 -4.32 10.50 -18.26
CA ALA A 209 -5.41 11.18 -17.52
C ALA A 209 -5.28 11.12 -16.00
N TRP A 210 -4.58 10.12 -15.45
CA TRP A 210 -4.32 10.03 -14.02
C TRP A 210 -3.16 9.05 -13.81
N LEU A 211 -2.04 9.53 -13.27
CA LEU A 211 -0.99 8.65 -12.73
C LEU A 211 -1.69 7.79 -11.67
N GLY A 212 -1.70 6.47 -11.84
CA GLY A 212 -2.43 5.59 -10.92
C GLY A 212 -2.01 5.79 -9.45
N VAL A 213 -2.84 5.37 -8.49
CA VAL A 213 -2.55 5.55 -7.04
C VAL A 213 -1.36 4.69 -6.64
N ASP A 214 -0.32 5.28 -6.08
CA ASP A 214 0.81 4.50 -5.58
C ASP A 214 0.35 3.46 -4.53
N PRO A 215 0.90 2.24 -4.54
CA PRO A 215 0.65 1.30 -3.47
C PRO A 215 1.30 1.78 -2.16
N HIS A 216 0.57 1.59 -1.06
CA HIS A 216 0.90 2.01 0.29
C HIS A 216 0.92 0.79 1.22
N TRP A 217 1.99 0.64 2.00
CA TRP A 217 2.13 -0.42 3.00
C TRP A 217 2.19 0.18 4.38
N THR A 218 1.25 -0.21 5.23
CA THR A 218 1.17 0.27 6.61
C THR A 218 1.70 -0.78 7.59
N GLY A 219 2.53 -0.36 8.54
CA GLY A 219 3.00 -1.23 9.63
C GLY A 219 3.79 -0.49 10.70
N ALA A 220 3.97 -1.14 11.85
CA ALA A 220 4.73 -0.59 12.97
C ALA A 220 6.24 -0.84 12.83
N ILE A 221 7.05 0.07 13.39
CA ILE A 221 8.49 -0.13 13.58
C ILE A 221 8.69 -1.22 14.63
N LYS A 222 9.36 -2.31 14.26
CA LYS A 222 9.69 -3.44 15.16
C LYS A 222 11.10 -3.35 15.74
#